data_AF-A0A943V1W3-F1
#
_entry.id   AF-A0A943V1W3-F1
#
_cell.length_a   1.000
_cell.length_b   1.000
_cell.length_c   1.000
_cell.angle_alpha   90.00
_cell.angle_beta   90.00
_cell.angle_gamma   90.00
#
_symmetry.space_group_name_H-M   'P 1'
#
loop_
_entity.id
_entity.type
_entity.pdbx_description
1 polymer ?
#
loop_
_entity_poly.entity_id
_entity_poly.type
_entity_poly.pdbx_seq_one_letter_code
_entity_poly.pdbx_strand_id
1 'polypeptide(L)'
;MARSIIDPITRIEGHLRAEMEVTDGVVTDAWVSGGCFRGMELVVRDRTPEDAAYIVQRICGVCPVSHAHASSIAAEKAYGISIPNNARIIRNLIEGSQFLHSHILWFYNLAGLDYVNPLNALSADAAAAYDLAGELGTPSTDFVGLQDRLKKFAENGQLSIFSGNWFDTGEYNLTPEADLILTAHYLEALQMQGKASEIAGLLGGKMPHIMTIVPGGTAFVPTEEKLDDLKGLVDELYNWVANTMIPDTLAVAKFYPEAATFGKGVGRYGAWGVFERPSMEMNDRYLPAGVLDENFNISDVDESKITEYVGRSWYEG
;
A
#
# COMPACT_ATOMS: atom_id res chain seq x y z
N MET A 1 -15.80 -29.55 -12.15
CA MET A 1 -15.38 -28.24 -12.67
C MET A 1 -16.51 -27.25 -12.47
N ALA A 2 -16.32 -26.27 -11.60
CA ALA A 2 -17.19 -25.12 -11.42
C ALA A 2 -16.45 -23.88 -11.95
N ARG A 3 -17.17 -22.95 -12.58
CA ARG A 3 -16.64 -21.63 -12.94
C ARG A 3 -17.09 -20.63 -11.87
N SER A 4 -16.14 -20.02 -11.18
CA SER A 4 -16.39 -18.98 -10.19
C SER A 4 -15.94 -17.64 -10.72
N ILE A 5 -16.70 -16.59 -10.42
CA ILE A 5 -16.44 -15.22 -10.87
C ILE A 5 -16.53 -14.31 -9.66
N ILE A 6 -15.50 -13.49 -9.47
CA ILE A 6 -15.47 -12.42 -8.47
C ILE A 6 -15.45 -11.09 -9.22
N ASP A 7 -16.59 -10.42 -9.23
CA ASP A 7 -16.81 -9.13 -9.89
C ASP A 7 -17.94 -8.39 -9.15
N PRO A 8 -17.64 -7.32 -8.39
CA PRO A 8 -16.34 -6.65 -8.29
C PRO A 8 -15.36 -7.37 -7.34
N ILE A 9 -14.05 -7.26 -7.61
CA ILE A 9 -13.03 -7.42 -6.56
C ILE A 9 -13.04 -6.13 -5.73
N THR A 10 -13.35 -6.25 -4.44
CA THR A 10 -13.41 -5.13 -3.50
C THR A 10 -12.11 -5.00 -2.70
N ARG A 11 -11.98 -3.92 -1.90
CA ARG A 11 -10.76 -3.61 -1.11
C ARG A 11 -9.49 -3.52 -1.96
N ILE A 12 -9.63 -3.06 -3.19
CA ILE A 12 -8.53 -2.68 -4.09
C ILE A 12 -8.80 -1.29 -4.65
N GLU A 13 -7.80 -0.69 -5.29
CA GLU A 13 -8.02 0.49 -6.13
C GLU A 13 -8.56 0.06 -7.50
N GLY A 14 -9.51 0.83 -8.04
CA GLY A 14 -10.00 0.65 -9.40
C GLY A 14 -10.97 -0.52 -9.59
N HIS A 15 -10.89 -1.14 -10.76
CA HIS A 15 -11.85 -2.14 -11.22
C HIS A 15 -11.12 -3.38 -11.71
N LEU A 16 -11.37 -4.50 -11.05
CA LEU A 16 -10.78 -5.78 -11.40
C LEU A 16 -11.85 -6.87 -11.33
N ARG A 17 -11.77 -7.79 -12.28
CA ARG A 17 -12.58 -9.00 -12.36
C ARG A 17 -11.64 -10.20 -12.36
N ALA A 18 -11.93 -11.19 -11.52
CA ALA A 18 -11.29 -12.50 -11.58
C ALA A 18 -12.30 -13.57 -11.94
N GLU A 19 -11.92 -14.42 -12.89
CA GLU A 19 -12.65 -15.64 -13.24
C GLU A 19 -11.73 -16.83 -12.99
N MET A 20 -12.27 -17.92 -12.46
CA MET A 20 -11.50 -19.10 -12.14
C MET A 20 -12.26 -20.37 -12.47
N GLU A 21 -11.55 -21.37 -12.95
CA GLU A 21 -12.03 -22.76 -13.01
C GLU A 21 -11.58 -23.48 -11.75
N VAL A 22 -12.51 -24.15 -11.08
CA VAL A 22 -12.27 -24.87 -9.84
C VAL A 22 -12.63 -26.34 -10.02
N THR A 23 -11.68 -27.22 -9.71
CA THR A 23 -11.85 -28.66 -9.70
C THR A 23 -11.39 -29.21 -8.36
N ASP A 24 -12.29 -29.93 -7.67
CA ASP A 24 -12.03 -30.53 -6.36
C ASP A 24 -11.46 -29.55 -5.31
N GLY A 25 -12.00 -28.32 -5.31
CA GLY A 25 -11.56 -27.26 -4.39
C GLY A 25 -10.27 -26.54 -4.80
N VAL A 26 -9.65 -26.92 -5.91
CA VAL A 26 -8.41 -26.32 -6.41
C VAL A 26 -8.67 -25.48 -7.65
N VAL A 27 -8.12 -24.27 -7.70
CA VAL A 27 -8.14 -23.42 -8.90
C VAL A 27 -7.21 -24.03 -9.96
N THR A 28 -7.77 -24.43 -11.10
CA THR A 28 -7.02 -25.05 -12.21
C THR A 28 -6.70 -24.08 -13.34
N ASP A 29 -7.47 -23.00 -13.47
CA ASP A 29 -7.19 -21.90 -14.40
C ASP A 29 -7.78 -20.59 -13.85
N ALA A 30 -7.20 -19.46 -14.22
CA ALA A 30 -7.62 -18.15 -13.76
C ALA A 30 -7.39 -17.05 -14.80
N TRP A 31 -8.36 -16.15 -14.93
CA TRP A 31 -8.29 -14.97 -15.80
C TRP A 31 -8.57 -13.72 -14.98
N VAL A 32 -7.70 -12.73 -15.13
CA VAL A 32 -7.82 -11.45 -14.46
C VAL A 32 -7.95 -10.35 -15.51
N SER A 33 -9.01 -9.55 -15.40
CA SER A 33 -9.35 -8.52 -16.38
C SER A 33 -9.51 -7.16 -15.70
N GLY A 34 -8.76 -6.16 -16.17
CA GLY A 34 -8.92 -4.77 -15.74
C GLY A 34 -10.20 -4.16 -16.32
N GLY A 35 -11.02 -3.55 -15.47
CA GLY A 35 -12.34 -3.02 -15.86
C GLY A 35 -12.36 -1.53 -16.21
N CYS A 36 -11.20 -0.86 -16.27
CA CYS A 36 -11.12 0.59 -16.44
C CYS A 36 -9.96 1.02 -17.34
N PHE A 37 -10.24 1.97 -18.23
CA PHE A 37 -9.25 2.65 -19.04
C PHE A 37 -9.58 4.14 -19.13
N ARG A 38 -8.57 5.00 -18.94
CA ARG A 38 -8.70 6.46 -19.06
C ARG A 38 -7.78 7.09 -20.09
N GLY A 39 -6.81 6.33 -20.63
CA GLY A 39 -5.91 6.80 -21.68
C GLY A 39 -5.01 7.95 -21.27
N MET A 40 -4.40 7.92 -20.07
CA MET A 40 -3.58 9.04 -19.58
C MET A 40 -2.41 9.37 -20.52
N GLU A 41 -1.84 8.36 -21.18
CA GLU A 41 -0.81 8.52 -22.22
C GLU A 41 -1.29 9.37 -23.41
N LEU A 42 -2.58 9.28 -23.76
CA LEU A 42 -3.21 10.10 -24.79
C LEU A 42 -3.42 11.52 -24.28
N VAL A 43 -3.83 11.67 -23.01
CA VAL A 43 -4.13 12.96 -22.37
C VAL A 43 -2.89 13.85 -22.29
N VAL A 44 -1.72 13.27 -22.05
CA VAL A 44 -0.45 14.00 -21.93
C VAL A 44 0.23 14.31 -23.26
N ARG A 45 -0.31 13.86 -24.40
CA ARG A 45 0.19 14.27 -25.72
C ARG A 45 0.11 15.78 -25.87
N ASP A 46 1.16 16.37 -26.43
CA ASP A 46 1.30 17.81 -26.67
C ASP A 46 1.16 18.70 -25.42
N ARG A 47 1.30 18.12 -24.22
CA ARG A 47 1.41 18.86 -22.95
C ARG A 47 2.87 19.17 -22.67
N THR A 48 3.10 20.27 -21.95
CA THR A 48 4.45 20.52 -21.45
C THR A 48 4.79 19.51 -20.34
N PRO A 49 6.06 19.18 -20.10
CA PRO A 49 6.40 18.22 -19.06
C PRO A 49 6.01 18.63 -17.64
N GLU A 50 5.88 19.93 -17.36
CA GLU A 50 5.35 20.45 -16.11
C GLU A 50 3.86 20.11 -15.95
N ASP A 51 3.06 20.33 -16.99
CA ASP A 51 1.65 19.95 -17.01
C ASP A 51 1.50 18.43 -16.90
N ALA A 52 2.33 17.67 -17.62
CA ALA A 52 2.32 16.20 -17.58
C ALA A 52 2.52 15.69 -16.15
N ALA A 53 3.49 16.24 -15.41
CA ALA A 53 3.78 15.86 -14.02
C ALA A 53 2.58 16.07 -13.07
N TYR A 54 1.70 17.05 -13.34
CA TYR A 54 0.45 17.21 -12.59
C TYR A 54 -0.66 16.28 -13.08
N ILE A 55 -0.80 16.12 -14.39
CA ILE A 55 -1.86 15.31 -15.00
C ILE A 55 -1.71 13.84 -14.59
N VAL A 56 -0.51 13.27 -14.72
CA VAL A 56 -0.28 11.83 -14.47
C VAL A 56 -0.42 11.42 -13.01
N GLN A 57 -0.34 12.35 -12.05
CA GLN A 57 -0.72 12.07 -10.67
C GLN A 57 -2.16 11.58 -10.55
N ARG A 58 -3.04 11.96 -11.49
CA ARG A 58 -4.44 11.53 -11.49
C ARG A 58 -4.59 10.13 -12.06
N ILE A 59 -3.51 9.44 -12.46
CA ILE A 59 -3.54 8.01 -12.73
C ILE A 59 -4.00 7.26 -11.47
N CYS A 60 -3.58 7.66 -10.27
CA CYS A 60 -4.04 7.00 -9.06
C CYS A 60 -4.12 7.98 -7.89
N GLY A 61 -5.19 7.92 -7.11
CA GLY A 61 -5.33 8.66 -5.85
C GLY A 61 -4.63 8.00 -4.66
N VAL A 62 -4.34 6.69 -4.76
CA VAL A 62 -3.62 5.92 -3.73
C VAL A 62 -2.11 6.11 -3.84
N CYS A 63 -1.54 6.02 -5.07
CA CYS A 63 -0.11 6.21 -5.33
C CYS A 63 0.25 7.46 -6.19
N PRO A 64 -0.34 8.66 -5.98
CA PRO A 64 -0.11 9.81 -6.87
C PRO A 64 1.33 10.32 -6.92
N VAL A 65 2.07 10.27 -5.81
CA VAL A 65 3.42 10.83 -5.71
C VAL A 65 4.38 10.15 -6.69
N SER A 66 4.34 8.81 -6.77
CA SER A 66 5.22 8.04 -7.64
C SER A 66 5.03 8.40 -9.12
N HIS A 67 3.80 8.70 -9.56
CA HIS A 67 3.54 9.21 -10.90
C HIS A 67 4.14 10.61 -11.13
N ALA A 68 4.01 11.51 -10.16
CA ALA A 68 4.62 12.85 -10.25
C ALA A 68 6.16 12.75 -10.36
N HIS A 69 6.76 11.89 -9.53
CA HIS A 69 8.19 11.63 -9.52
C HIS A 69 8.67 11.06 -10.84
N ALA A 70 8.07 9.97 -11.31
CA ALA A 70 8.46 9.33 -12.55
C ALA A 70 8.39 10.32 -13.73
N SER A 71 7.31 11.11 -13.82
CA SER A 71 7.15 12.11 -14.87
C SER A 71 8.17 13.24 -14.78
N SER A 72 8.48 13.72 -13.57
CA SER A 72 9.44 14.82 -13.38
C SER A 72 10.87 14.35 -13.69
N ILE A 73 11.24 13.15 -13.25
CA ILE A 73 12.55 12.55 -13.52
C ILE A 73 12.71 12.28 -15.02
N ALA A 74 11.66 11.77 -15.70
CA ALA A 74 11.69 11.56 -17.15
C ALA A 74 11.91 12.88 -17.91
N ALA A 75 11.20 13.93 -17.53
CA ALA A 75 11.35 15.26 -18.10
C ALA A 75 12.75 15.86 -17.86
N GLU A 76 13.28 15.71 -16.64
CA GLU A 76 14.61 16.18 -16.28
C GLU A 76 15.70 15.48 -17.09
N LYS A 77 15.60 14.15 -17.26
CA LYS A 77 16.49 13.40 -18.14
C LYS A 77 16.40 13.90 -19.59
N ALA A 78 15.20 14.12 -20.10
CA ALA A 78 14.99 14.61 -21.47
C ALA A 78 15.56 16.01 -21.71
N TYR A 79 15.49 16.90 -20.70
CA TYR A 79 16.02 18.26 -20.78
C TYR A 79 17.47 18.42 -20.31
N GLY A 80 18.11 17.36 -19.79
CA GLY A 80 19.45 17.44 -19.20
C GLY A 80 19.49 18.28 -17.92
N ILE A 81 18.41 18.31 -17.15
CA ILE A 81 18.31 19.06 -15.90
C ILE A 81 18.84 18.22 -14.74
N SER A 82 19.72 18.80 -13.93
CA SER A 82 20.14 18.25 -12.64
C SER A 82 19.50 19.05 -11.50
N ILE A 83 18.82 18.36 -10.60
CA ILE A 83 18.18 19.02 -9.45
C ILE A 83 19.17 19.24 -8.31
N PRO A 84 19.00 20.29 -7.48
CA PRO A 84 19.79 20.47 -6.27
C PRO A 84 19.58 19.31 -5.28
N ASN A 85 20.60 18.99 -4.48
CA ASN A 85 20.53 17.91 -3.48
C ASN A 85 19.37 18.07 -2.48
N ASN A 86 19.02 19.30 -2.10
CA ASN A 86 17.90 19.54 -1.21
C ASN A 86 16.56 19.15 -1.84
N ALA A 87 16.39 19.39 -3.16
CA ALA A 87 15.20 18.96 -3.88
C ALA A 87 15.11 17.42 -3.94
N ARG A 88 16.23 16.72 -4.16
CA ARG A 88 16.30 15.26 -4.08
C ARG A 88 15.85 14.74 -2.71
N ILE A 89 16.34 15.34 -1.63
CA ILE A 89 15.97 14.95 -0.26
C ILE A 89 14.47 15.14 -0.03
N ILE A 90 13.91 16.30 -0.39
CA ILE A 90 12.48 16.57 -0.25
C ILE A 90 11.64 15.58 -1.06
N ARG A 91 12.03 15.27 -2.31
CA ARG A 91 11.39 14.23 -3.12
C ARG A 91 11.39 12.88 -2.42
N ASN A 92 12.54 12.44 -1.88
CA ASN A 92 12.61 11.20 -1.13
C ASN A 92 11.70 11.21 0.11
N LEU A 93 11.59 12.34 0.82
CA LEU A 93 10.71 12.45 1.99
C LEU A 93 9.22 12.38 1.60
N ILE A 94 8.83 12.99 0.48
CA ILE A 94 7.45 12.90 -0.05
C ILE A 94 7.13 11.47 -0.54
N GLU A 95 8.07 10.80 -1.22
CA GLU A 95 7.89 9.39 -1.59
C GLU A 95 7.82 8.51 -0.34
N GLY A 96 8.61 8.82 0.70
CA GLY A 96 8.65 8.06 1.94
C GLY A 96 7.33 8.14 2.71
N SER A 97 6.72 9.33 2.77
CA SER A 97 5.40 9.48 3.38
C SER A 97 4.30 8.78 2.60
N GLN A 98 4.39 8.75 1.27
CA GLN A 98 3.49 7.96 0.44
C GLN A 98 3.66 6.45 0.67
N PHE A 99 4.91 5.97 0.79
CA PHE A 99 5.19 4.58 1.12
C PHE A 99 4.52 4.20 2.44
N LEU A 100 4.70 5.00 3.49
CA LEU A 100 4.09 4.78 4.79
C LEU A 100 2.56 4.80 4.72
N HIS A 101 1.97 5.83 4.11
CA HIS A 101 0.51 5.93 3.91
C HIS A 101 -0.03 4.68 3.22
N SER A 102 0.54 4.32 2.07
CA SER A 102 0.04 3.22 1.23
C SER A 102 0.20 1.86 1.91
N HIS A 103 1.28 1.61 2.64
CA HIS A 103 1.50 0.32 3.31
C HIS A 103 0.59 0.16 4.54
N ILE A 104 0.39 1.23 5.31
CA ILE A 104 -0.55 1.22 6.45
C ILE A 104 -1.98 1.00 5.95
N LEU A 105 -2.40 1.76 4.94
CA LEU A 105 -3.71 1.60 4.30
C LEU A 105 -3.90 0.16 3.78
N TRP A 106 -2.90 -0.37 3.07
CA TRP A 106 -2.97 -1.70 2.49
C TRP A 106 -3.11 -2.78 3.57
N PHE A 107 -2.21 -2.79 4.55
CA PHE A 107 -2.18 -3.87 5.54
C PHE A 107 -3.46 -3.91 6.37
N TYR A 108 -3.93 -2.77 6.89
CA TYR A 108 -5.10 -2.75 7.75
C TYR A 108 -6.41 -2.68 6.96
N ASN A 109 -6.58 -1.65 6.12
CA ASN A 109 -7.90 -1.32 5.58
C ASN A 109 -8.23 -2.02 4.25
N LEU A 110 -7.22 -2.55 3.55
CA LEU A 110 -7.44 -3.35 2.34
C LEU A 110 -7.33 -4.84 2.65
N ALA A 111 -6.17 -5.34 3.05
CA ALA A 111 -5.92 -6.77 3.26
C ALA A 111 -6.33 -7.28 4.64
N GLY A 112 -6.37 -6.44 5.67
CA GLY A 112 -6.50 -6.89 7.06
C GLY A 112 -7.73 -7.73 7.35
N LEU A 113 -8.87 -7.40 6.72
CA LEU A 113 -10.12 -8.14 6.88
C LEU A 113 -10.14 -9.52 6.20
N ASP A 114 -9.11 -9.88 5.44
CA ASP A 114 -8.91 -11.27 4.97
C ASP A 114 -8.41 -12.19 6.09
N TYR A 115 -7.86 -11.61 7.16
CA TYR A 115 -7.23 -12.35 8.26
C TYR A 115 -7.90 -12.08 9.61
N VAL A 116 -8.48 -10.89 9.78
CA VAL A 116 -9.08 -10.41 11.01
C VAL A 116 -10.60 -10.39 10.88
N ASN A 117 -11.29 -10.95 11.88
CA ASN A 117 -12.73 -10.97 11.98
C ASN A 117 -13.20 -10.10 13.17
N PRO A 118 -13.58 -8.83 12.93
CA PRO A 118 -14.07 -7.94 13.97
C PRO A 118 -15.34 -8.43 14.71
N LEU A 119 -16.11 -9.37 14.14
CA LEU A 119 -17.29 -9.93 14.79
C LEU A 119 -16.94 -11.07 15.74
N ASN A 120 -15.84 -11.79 15.51
CA ASN A 120 -15.34 -12.80 16.43
C ASN A 120 -14.84 -12.17 17.75
N ALA A 121 -14.30 -10.95 17.67
CA ALA A 121 -13.87 -10.16 18.83
C ALA A 121 -14.99 -9.88 19.87
N LEU A 122 -16.26 -10.04 19.50
CA LEU A 122 -17.39 -9.91 20.42
C LEU A 122 -17.37 -10.95 21.54
N SER A 123 -16.75 -12.10 21.29
CA SER A 123 -16.63 -13.22 22.22
C SER A 123 -15.31 -13.22 23.01
N ALA A 124 -14.45 -12.22 22.82
CA ALA A 124 -13.15 -12.15 23.49
C ALA A 124 -13.27 -11.93 25.00
N ASP A 125 -12.33 -12.49 25.76
CA ASP A 125 -12.04 -12.02 27.12
C ASP A 125 -11.05 -10.84 27.05
N ALA A 126 -11.51 -9.65 27.43
CA ALA A 126 -10.68 -8.45 27.38
C ALA A 126 -9.42 -8.55 28.29
N ALA A 127 -9.49 -9.26 29.41
CA ALA A 127 -8.32 -9.46 30.27
C ALA A 127 -7.29 -10.36 29.57
N ALA A 128 -7.74 -11.45 28.95
CA ALA A 128 -6.87 -12.33 28.17
C ALA A 128 -6.29 -11.63 26.92
N ALA A 129 -7.02 -10.67 26.33
CA ALA A 129 -6.50 -9.85 25.24
C ALA A 129 -5.32 -8.96 25.67
N TYR A 130 -5.33 -8.42 26.89
CA TYR A 130 -4.17 -7.68 27.40
C TYR A 130 -2.94 -8.57 27.57
N ASP A 131 -3.12 -9.78 28.11
CA ASP A 131 -2.03 -10.75 28.27
C ASP A 131 -1.47 -11.18 26.90
N LEU A 132 -2.36 -11.51 25.95
CA LEU A 132 -1.98 -11.92 24.59
C LEU A 132 -1.28 -10.80 23.82
N ALA A 133 -1.69 -9.54 23.96
CA ALA A 133 -0.98 -8.41 23.35
C ALA A 133 0.48 -8.34 23.82
N GLY A 134 0.71 -8.57 25.12
CA GLY A 134 2.06 -8.67 25.69
C GLY A 134 2.87 -9.83 25.12
N GLU A 135 2.26 -11.00 24.94
CA GLU A 135 2.91 -12.18 24.33
C GLU A 135 3.23 -12.00 22.84
N LEU A 136 2.35 -11.33 22.11
CA LEU A 136 2.51 -11.02 20.70
C LEU A 136 3.48 -9.85 20.46
N GLY A 137 3.78 -9.06 21.50
CA GLY A 137 4.63 -7.88 21.42
C GLY A 137 3.94 -6.69 20.76
N THR A 138 2.61 -6.65 20.77
CA THR A 138 1.80 -5.52 20.25
C THR A 138 1.49 -4.57 21.41
N PRO A 139 1.19 -3.28 21.14
CA PRO A 139 0.71 -2.40 22.19
C PRO A 139 -0.67 -2.83 22.67
N SER A 140 -0.97 -2.47 23.91
CA SER A 140 -2.30 -2.58 24.47
C SER A 140 -3.05 -1.26 24.30
N THR A 141 -4.35 -1.35 24.01
CA THR A 141 -5.25 -0.19 23.90
C THR A 141 -6.47 -0.38 24.81
N ASP A 142 -7.52 0.42 24.66
CA ASP A 142 -8.78 0.24 25.40
C ASP A 142 -9.62 -0.90 24.79
N PHE A 143 -9.20 -2.15 25.05
CA PHE A 143 -9.87 -3.35 24.54
C PHE A 143 -11.29 -3.50 25.09
N VAL A 144 -11.51 -3.10 26.35
CA VAL A 144 -12.85 -3.13 26.97
C VAL A 144 -13.79 -2.16 26.26
N GLY A 145 -13.38 -0.90 26.11
CA GLY A 145 -14.18 0.11 25.42
C GLY A 145 -14.42 -0.23 23.95
N LEU A 146 -13.42 -0.81 23.26
CA LEU A 146 -13.59 -1.29 21.90
C LEU A 146 -14.62 -2.43 21.82
N GLN A 147 -14.53 -3.43 22.69
CA GLN A 147 -15.48 -4.54 22.69
C GLN A 147 -16.92 -4.05 22.90
N ASP A 148 -17.12 -3.12 23.83
CA ASP A 148 -18.43 -2.49 24.07
C ASP A 148 -18.95 -1.73 22.84
N ARG A 149 -18.05 -1.05 22.12
CA ARG A 149 -18.38 -0.37 20.86
C ARG A 149 -18.77 -1.38 19.78
N LEU A 150 -18.04 -2.49 19.64
CA LEU A 150 -18.34 -3.54 18.67
C LEU A 150 -19.67 -4.24 18.98
N LYS A 151 -19.98 -4.50 20.26
CA LYS A 151 -21.26 -5.08 20.70
C LYS A 151 -22.44 -4.20 20.27
N LYS A 152 -22.39 -2.89 20.59
CA LYS A 152 -23.42 -1.93 20.17
C LYS A 152 -23.55 -1.84 18.64
N PHE A 153 -22.42 -1.89 17.94
CA PHE A 153 -22.40 -1.88 16.47
C PHE A 153 -23.08 -3.12 15.88
N ALA A 154 -22.81 -4.31 16.43
CA ALA A 154 -23.41 -5.56 16.00
C ALA A 154 -24.91 -5.64 16.35
N GLU A 155 -25.31 -5.22 17.56
CA GLU A 155 -26.71 -5.18 18.00
C GLU A 155 -27.59 -4.26 17.15
N ASN A 156 -27.02 -3.18 16.62
CA ASN A 156 -27.74 -2.28 15.70
C ASN A 156 -28.07 -2.96 14.34
N GLY A 157 -27.45 -4.10 14.02
CA GLY A 157 -27.68 -4.83 12.76
C GLY A 157 -27.18 -4.12 11.50
N GLN A 158 -26.63 -2.90 11.62
CA GLN A 158 -26.08 -2.10 10.52
C GLN A 158 -24.56 -2.28 10.45
N LEU A 159 -24.14 -3.41 9.90
CA LEU A 159 -22.73 -3.83 9.87
C LEU A 159 -21.85 -3.04 8.88
N SER A 160 -22.40 -2.05 8.16
CA SER A 160 -21.65 -1.15 7.27
C SER A 160 -20.74 -1.94 6.32
N ILE A 161 -19.43 -1.67 6.31
CA ILE A 161 -18.41 -2.34 5.49
C ILE A 161 -18.22 -3.84 5.81
N PHE A 162 -18.78 -4.34 6.91
CA PHE A 162 -18.79 -5.77 7.25
C PHE A 162 -20.10 -6.46 6.82
N SER A 163 -20.99 -5.78 6.10
CA SER A 163 -22.22 -6.38 5.56
C SER A 163 -21.89 -7.33 4.40
N GLY A 164 -22.51 -8.52 4.37
CA GLY A 164 -22.23 -9.51 3.33
C GLY A 164 -20.83 -10.12 3.43
N ASN A 165 -20.28 -10.16 4.64
CA ASN A 165 -18.97 -10.75 4.93
C ASN A 165 -18.95 -12.27 4.70
N TRP A 166 -17.75 -12.83 4.82
CA TRP A 166 -17.43 -14.26 4.70
C TRP A 166 -16.74 -14.76 5.99
N PHE A 167 -17.04 -14.12 7.12
CA PHE A 167 -16.36 -14.33 8.40
C PHE A 167 -16.71 -15.68 9.07
N ASP A 168 -17.76 -16.35 8.59
CA ASP A 168 -18.25 -17.65 9.06
C ASP A 168 -17.75 -18.83 8.21
N THR A 169 -16.83 -18.59 7.27
CA THR A 169 -16.27 -19.62 6.38
C THR A 169 -15.47 -20.72 7.09
N GLY A 170 -15.04 -20.49 8.34
CA GLY A 170 -14.20 -21.41 9.10
C GLY A 170 -12.71 -21.34 8.74
N GLU A 171 -12.32 -20.46 7.82
CA GLU A 171 -10.94 -20.24 7.38
C GLU A 171 -10.20 -19.17 8.22
N TYR A 172 -10.89 -18.54 9.18
CA TYR A 172 -10.29 -17.56 10.09
C TYR A 172 -9.70 -18.27 11.31
N ASN A 173 -8.37 -18.17 11.48
CA ASN A 173 -7.63 -18.90 12.50
C ASN A 173 -7.36 -18.08 13.78
N LEU A 174 -7.68 -16.79 13.78
CA LEU A 174 -7.45 -15.94 14.95
C LEU A 174 -8.39 -16.32 16.10
N THR A 175 -7.86 -16.21 17.32
CA THR A 175 -8.71 -16.25 18.52
C THR A 175 -9.51 -14.96 18.63
N PRO A 176 -10.66 -14.97 19.35
CA PRO A 176 -11.41 -13.74 19.63
C PRO A 176 -10.55 -12.61 20.21
N GLU A 177 -9.59 -12.94 21.08
CA GLU A 177 -8.66 -11.98 21.68
C GLU A 177 -7.71 -11.37 20.62
N ALA A 178 -7.15 -12.19 19.74
CA ALA A 178 -6.30 -11.71 18.65
C ALA A 178 -7.09 -10.81 17.68
N ASP A 179 -8.33 -11.19 17.37
CA ASP A 179 -9.23 -10.36 16.56
C ASP A 179 -9.55 -9.02 17.24
N LEU A 180 -9.73 -9.00 18.57
CA LEU A 180 -9.97 -7.77 19.32
C LEU A 180 -8.75 -6.83 19.27
N ILE A 181 -7.55 -7.37 19.47
CA ILE A 181 -6.29 -6.61 19.40
C ILE A 181 -6.12 -6.00 18.01
N LEU A 182 -6.19 -6.83 16.97
CA LEU A 182 -5.94 -6.40 15.60
C LEU A 182 -7.05 -5.49 15.04
N THR A 183 -8.29 -5.65 15.52
CA THR A 183 -9.38 -4.70 15.24
C THR A 183 -9.11 -3.34 15.88
N ALA A 184 -8.49 -3.29 17.06
CA ALA A 184 -8.11 -2.02 17.69
C ALA A 184 -7.08 -1.28 16.82
N HIS A 185 -6.04 -1.98 16.38
CA HIS A 185 -4.99 -1.39 15.55
C HIS A 185 -5.49 -1.06 14.14
N TYR A 186 -6.44 -1.82 13.58
CA TYR A 186 -7.14 -1.45 12.35
C TYR A 186 -7.81 -0.07 12.44
N LEU A 187 -8.44 0.23 13.58
CA LEU A 187 -9.11 1.52 13.80
C LEU A 187 -8.11 2.65 14.05
N GLU A 188 -7.00 2.36 14.74
CA GLU A 188 -5.90 3.32 14.94
C GLU A 188 -5.19 3.64 13.62
N ALA A 189 -4.99 2.64 12.76
CA ALA A 189 -4.33 2.77 11.46
C ALA A 189 -5.01 3.82 10.55
N LEU A 190 -6.33 4.02 10.68
CA LEU A 190 -7.05 5.09 9.98
C LEU A 190 -6.53 6.49 10.32
N GLN A 191 -6.12 6.72 11.57
CA GLN A 191 -5.50 7.97 11.99
C GLN A 191 -4.04 8.04 11.55
N MET A 192 -3.31 6.92 11.65
CA MET A 192 -1.88 6.87 11.32
C MET A 192 -1.61 7.04 9.83
N GLN A 193 -2.43 6.46 8.94
CA GLN A 193 -2.36 6.74 7.51
C GLN A 193 -2.74 8.21 7.19
N GLY A 194 -3.62 8.82 8.00
CA GLY A 194 -3.89 10.25 7.96
C GLY A 194 -2.66 11.11 8.27
N LYS A 195 -1.89 10.76 9.31
CA LYS A 195 -0.62 11.44 9.64
C LYS A 195 0.44 11.27 8.54
N ALA A 196 0.51 10.10 7.91
CA ALA A 196 1.37 9.91 6.74
C ALA A 196 0.99 10.84 5.57
N SER A 197 -0.32 11.03 5.34
CA SER A 197 -0.82 12.01 4.38
C SER A 197 -0.54 13.46 4.79
N GLU A 198 -0.53 13.77 6.09
CA GLU A 198 -0.16 15.09 6.62
C GLU A 198 1.31 15.42 6.31
N ILE A 199 2.22 14.46 6.47
CA ILE A 199 3.63 14.60 6.08
C ILE A 199 3.73 14.90 4.57
N ALA A 200 3.03 14.12 3.73
CA ALA A 200 2.97 14.36 2.29
C ALA A 200 2.36 15.73 1.96
N GLY A 201 1.36 16.19 2.73
CA GLY A 201 0.72 17.49 2.56
C GLY A 201 1.62 18.66 2.95
N LEU A 202 2.39 18.54 4.03
CA LEU A 202 3.32 19.56 4.50
C LEU A 202 4.41 19.85 3.46
N LEU A 203 4.96 18.79 2.86
CA LEU A 203 6.01 18.87 1.83
C LEU A 203 5.43 19.09 0.41
N GLY A 204 4.27 18.52 0.14
CA GLY A 204 3.60 18.47 -1.16
C GLY A 204 2.59 19.59 -1.40
N GLY A 205 2.28 20.40 -0.39
CA GLY A 205 1.22 21.41 -0.39
C GLY A 205 -0.18 20.84 -0.12
N LYS A 206 -0.45 19.60 -0.56
CA LYS A 206 -1.67 18.85 -0.23
C LYS A 206 -1.48 17.35 -0.49
N MET A 207 -2.36 16.54 0.07
CA MET A 207 -2.49 15.11 -0.22
C MET A 207 -3.98 14.73 -0.22
N PRO A 208 -4.48 13.92 -1.19
CA PRO A 208 -3.80 13.41 -2.39
C PRO A 208 -3.41 14.48 -3.43
N HIS A 209 -2.55 14.07 -4.36
CA HIS A 209 -2.07 14.85 -5.51
C HIS A 209 -1.30 16.12 -5.15
N ILE A 210 -0.04 15.93 -4.75
CA ILE A 210 0.91 16.99 -4.42
C ILE A 210 1.08 18.02 -5.55
N MET A 211 1.45 19.24 -5.16
CA MET A 211 1.61 20.39 -6.05
C MET A 211 3.03 20.95 -6.09
N THR A 212 3.95 20.45 -5.25
CA THR A 212 5.30 21.03 -5.17
C THR A 212 6.31 20.36 -6.09
N ILE A 213 5.97 19.25 -6.75
CA ILE A 213 6.89 18.52 -7.63
C ILE A 213 6.58 18.82 -9.09
N VAL A 214 7.59 19.38 -9.76
CA VAL A 214 7.66 19.63 -11.20
C VAL A 214 9.08 19.31 -11.69
N PRO A 215 9.30 19.15 -13.00
CA PRO A 215 10.65 19.11 -13.56
C PRO A 215 11.50 20.29 -13.05
N GLY A 216 12.70 20.00 -12.55
CA GLY A 216 13.61 20.99 -11.95
C GLY A 216 13.70 20.96 -10.42
N GLY A 217 12.90 20.13 -9.75
CA GLY A 217 13.07 19.84 -8.32
C GLY A 217 11.76 19.91 -7.52
N THR A 218 11.71 20.81 -6.54
CA THR A 218 10.54 21.03 -5.70
C THR A 218 10.35 22.52 -5.43
N ALA A 219 9.09 22.96 -5.36
CA ALA A 219 8.71 24.30 -4.94
C ALA A 219 8.63 24.46 -3.41
N PHE A 220 8.81 23.39 -2.64
CA PHE A 220 8.82 23.47 -1.18
C PHE A 220 10.13 24.08 -0.68
N VAL A 221 10.01 25.17 0.08
CA VAL A 221 11.12 25.80 0.79
C VAL A 221 10.98 25.49 2.28
N PRO A 222 11.90 24.71 2.89
CA PRO A 222 11.84 24.38 4.30
C PRO A 222 12.13 25.60 5.18
N THR A 223 11.40 25.72 6.29
CA THR A 223 11.73 26.58 7.43
C THR A 223 12.07 25.70 8.63
N GLU A 224 12.78 26.22 9.62
CA GLU A 224 13.12 25.46 10.84
C GLU A 224 11.86 24.89 11.51
N GLU A 225 10.83 25.72 11.69
CA GLU A 225 9.52 25.33 12.21
C GLU A 225 8.90 24.14 11.45
N LYS A 226 8.88 24.18 10.12
CA LYS A 226 8.33 23.08 9.30
C LYS A 226 9.16 21.80 9.40
N LEU A 227 10.46 21.91 9.61
CA LEU A 227 11.33 20.75 9.79
C LEU A 227 11.13 20.10 11.16
N ASP A 228 10.87 20.91 12.19
CA ASP A 228 10.51 20.42 13.52
C ASP A 228 9.14 19.72 13.50
N ASP A 229 8.14 20.32 12.86
CA ASP A 229 6.82 19.71 12.65
C ASP A 229 6.93 18.37 11.90
N LEU A 230 7.69 18.37 10.80
CA LEU A 230 7.95 17.16 10.02
C LEU A 230 8.59 16.07 10.87
N LYS A 231 9.59 16.43 11.69
CA LYS A 231 10.29 15.48 12.55
C LYS A 231 9.33 14.87 13.59
N GLY A 232 8.48 15.69 14.22
CA GLY A 232 7.48 15.21 15.18
C GLY A 232 6.53 14.17 14.56
N LEU A 233 5.99 14.48 13.38
CA LEU A 233 5.10 13.56 12.65
C LEU A 233 5.80 12.26 12.24
N VAL A 234 7.03 12.37 11.73
CA VAL A 234 7.83 11.19 11.30
C VAL A 234 8.19 10.31 12.49
N ASP A 235 8.63 10.88 13.61
CA ASP A 235 9.01 10.10 14.80
C ASP A 235 7.78 9.36 15.37
N GLU A 236 6.63 10.02 15.44
CA GLU A 236 5.38 9.39 15.89
C GLU A 236 4.99 8.22 14.99
N LEU A 237 4.97 8.43 13.66
CA LEU A 237 4.60 7.41 12.70
C LEU A 237 5.59 6.25 12.67
N TYR A 238 6.90 6.54 12.75
CA TYR A 238 7.95 5.53 12.83
C TYR A 238 7.78 4.65 14.08
N ASN A 239 7.57 5.28 15.24
CA ASN A 239 7.38 4.55 16.49
C ASN A 239 6.13 3.67 16.45
N TRP A 240 5.03 4.17 15.87
CA TRP A 240 3.82 3.37 15.72
C TRP A 240 4.02 2.20 14.75
N VAL A 241 4.67 2.41 13.60
CA VAL A 241 4.96 1.31 12.66
C VAL A 241 5.84 0.25 13.31
N ALA A 242 6.89 0.67 14.03
CA ALA A 242 7.82 -0.23 14.70
C ALA A 242 7.18 -1.04 15.83
N ASN A 243 6.29 -0.41 16.60
CA ASN A 243 5.68 -1.03 17.79
C ASN A 243 4.35 -1.71 17.51
N THR A 244 3.62 -1.32 16.46
CA THR A 244 2.26 -1.81 16.17
C THR A 244 2.22 -2.58 14.86
N MET A 245 2.47 -1.92 13.73
CA MET A 245 2.28 -2.52 12.40
C MET A 245 3.19 -3.73 12.14
N ILE A 246 4.47 -3.63 12.50
CA ILE A 246 5.41 -4.74 12.34
C ILE A 246 5.04 -5.90 13.28
N PRO A 247 4.83 -5.71 14.59
CA PRO A 247 4.36 -6.78 15.48
C PRO A 247 3.03 -7.41 15.05
N ASP A 248 2.06 -6.62 14.60
CA ASP A 248 0.78 -7.13 14.08
C ASP A 248 0.97 -8.01 12.85
N THR A 249 1.84 -7.61 11.92
CA THR A 249 2.19 -8.41 10.74
C THR A 249 2.75 -9.77 11.16
N LEU A 250 3.66 -9.77 12.13
CA LEU A 250 4.25 -11.00 12.68
C LEU A 250 3.22 -11.82 13.47
N ALA A 251 2.30 -11.19 14.18
CA ALA A 251 1.23 -11.84 14.91
C ALA A 251 0.30 -12.58 13.94
N VAL A 252 -0.22 -11.90 12.90
CA VAL A 252 -1.07 -12.52 11.86
C VAL A 252 -0.36 -13.72 11.24
N ALA A 253 0.92 -13.60 10.88
CA ALA A 253 1.68 -14.69 10.27
C ALA A 253 1.76 -15.96 11.16
N LYS A 254 1.75 -15.82 12.49
CA LYS A 254 1.75 -16.98 13.41
C LYS A 254 0.45 -17.79 13.36
N PHE A 255 -0.68 -17.15 13.08
CA PHE A 255 -1.99 -17.80 12.99
C PHE A 255 -2.26 -18.42 11.62
N TYR A 256 -1.50 -18.03 10.59
CA TYR A 256 -1.65 -18.53 9.22
C TYR A 256 -0.33 -19.09 8.65
N PRO A 257 0.32 -20.07 9.31
CA PRO A 257 1.58 -20.64 8.81
C PRO A 257 1.44 -21.28 7.41
N GLU A 258 0.24 -21.77 7.08
CA GLU A 258 -0.10 -22.34 5.79
C GLU A 258 -0.05 -21.31 4.64
N ALA A 259 -0.15 -20.01 4.93
CA ALA A 259 -0.03 -18.96 3.92
C ALA A 259 1.33 -18.95 3.22
N ALA A 260 2.36 -19.51 3.86
CA ALA A 260 3.67 -19.70 3.23
C ALA A 260 3.68 -20.79 2.13
N THR A 261 2.61 -21.57 1.99
CA THR A 261 2.54 -22.71 1.06
C THR A 261 1.81 -22.42 -0.24
N PHE A 262 1.09 -21.30 -0.33
CA PHE A 262 0.36 -20.88 -1.53
C PHE A 262 0.83 -19.51 -2.04
N GLY A 263 0.47 -19.16 -3.28
CA GLY A 263 0.76 -17.83 -3.84
C GLY A 263 2.21 -17.58 -4.29
N LYS A 264 3.04 -18.62 -4.50
CA LYS A 264 4.46 -18.50 -4.90
C LYS A 264 4.71 -17.60 -6.13
N GLY A 265 3.74 -17.47 -7.04
CA GLY A 265 3.90 -16.73 -8.29
C GLY A 265 4.89 -17.40 -9.26
N VAL A 266 5.44 -16.62 -10.19
CA VAL A 266 6.31 -17.13 -11.27
C VAL A 266 7.78 -17.29 -10.87
N GLY A 267 8.16 -16.87 -9.66
CA GLY A 267 9.53 -17.03 -9.13
C GLY A 267 10.58 -16.09 -9.74
N ARG A 268 10.18 -15.10 -10.53
CA ARG A 268 11.06 -14.08 -11.12
C ARG A 268 10.62 -12.69 -10.66
N TYR A 269 11.55 -11.87 -10.21
CA TYR A 269 11.27 -10.58 -9.58
C TYR A 269 12.09 -9.47 -10.22
N GLY A 270 11.54 -8.25 -10.26
CA GLY A 270 12.24 -7.07 -10.77
C GLY A 270 11.92 -5.85 -9.90
N ALA A 271 12.94 -5.06 -9.61
CA ALA A 271 12.81 -3.80 -8.91
C ALA A 271 13.71 -2.76 -9.58
N TRP A 272 13.18 -1.58 -9.90
CA TRP A 272 13.99 -0.45 -10.39
C TRP A 272 14.68 0.30 -9.26
N GLY A 273 14.39 -0.04 -8.00
CA GLY A 273 14.80 0.74 -6.84
C GLY A 273 14.07 2.09 -6.73
N VAL A 274 14.16 2.71 -5.55
CA VAL A 274 13.57 4.04 -5.28
C VAL A 274 14.38 4.72 -4.17
N PHE A 275 14.10 6.01 -3.94
CA PHE A 275 14.85 6.91 -3.06
C PHE A 275 16.27 7.16 -3.59
N GLU A 276 16.40 8.21 -4.40
CA GLU A 276 17.65 8.52 -5.08
C GLU A 276 18.75 8.90 -4.09
N ARG A 277 19.98 8.40 -4.32
CA ARG A 277 21.20 8.92 -3.68
C ARG A 277 21.75 10.09 -4.50
N PRO A 278 22.79 10.81 -4.03
CA PRO A 278 23.34 11.95 -4.76
C PRO A 278 23.81 11.65 -6.19
N SER A 279 24.12 10.40 -6.52
CA SER A 279 24.49 9.97 -7.88
C SER A 279 23.34 10.06 -8.88
N MET A 280 22.09 9.91 -8.42
CA MET A 280 20.89 9.74 -9.25
C MET A 280 20.95 8.52 -10.20
N GLU A 281 21.91 7.62 -9.98
CA GLU A 281 22.07 6.39 -10.76
C GLU A 281 21.14 5.31 -10.23
N MET A 282 20.51 4.57 -11.13
CA MET A 282 19.47 3.62 -10.78
C MET A 282 19.97 2.45 -9.90
N ASN A 283 21.21 2.03 -10.10
CA ASN A 283 21.88 1.01 -9.28
C ASN A 283 22.43 1.55 -7.95
N ASP A 284 22.35 2.87 -7.71
CA ASP A 284 22.77 3.54 -6.48
C ASP A 284 21.59 4.27 -5.83
N ARG A 285 20.59 3.50 -5.41
CA ARG A 285 19.40 3.98 -4.68
C ARG A 285 19.40 3.46 -3.25
N TYR A 286 18.61 4.06 -2.34
CA TYR A 286 18.51 3.53 -0.97
C TYR A 286 17.71 2.23 -0.94
N LEU A 287 16.62 2.13 -1.72
CA LEU A 287 15.98 0.85 -2.04
C LEU A 287 16.59 0.33 -3.35
N PRO A 288 17.22 -0.86 -3.33
CA PRO A 288 18.05 -1.32 -4.43
C PRO A 288 17.24 -1.70 -5.68
N ALA A 289 17.88 -1.54 -6.84
CA ALA A 289 17.42 -2.08 -8.10
C ALA A 289 18.01 -3.48 -8.35
N GLY A 290 17.32 -4.31 -9.12
CA GLY A 290 17.80 -5.61 -9.56
C GLY A 290 16.71 -6.48 -10.17
N VAL A 291 17.13 -7.53 -10.87
CA VAL A 291 16.29 -8.61 -11.37
C VAL A 291 16.77 -9.90 -10.74
N LEU A 292 15.84 -10.67 -10.16
CA LEU A 292 16.08 -12.02 -9.67
C LEU A 292 15.44 -13.02 -10.63
N ASP A 293 16.22 -13.97 -11.13
CA ASP A 293 15.74 -15.09 -11.93
C ASP A 293 15.10 -16.19 -11.05
N GLU A 294 14.60 -17.26 -11.68
CA GLU A 294 13.93 -18.37 -10.96
C GLU A 294 14.86 -19.14 -10.01
N ASN A 295 16.17 -18.94 -10.13
CA ASN A 295 17.21 -19.55 -9.28
C ASN A 295 17.75 -18.56 -8.23
N PHE A 296 17.13 -17.37 -8.10
CA PHE A 296 17.58 -16.27 -7.24
C PHE A 296 18.96 -15.71 -7.59
N ASN A 297 19.40 -15.84 -8.84
CA ASN A 297 20.57 -15.10 -9.32
C ASN A 297 20.16 -13.64 -9.58
N ILE A 298 21.00 -12.71 -9.12
CA ILE A 298 20.79 -11.28 -9.29
C ILE A 298 21.48 -10.75 -10.55
N SER A 299 20.79 -9.92 -11.30
CA SER A 299 21.36 -9.11 -12.38
C SER A 299 20.88 -7.66 -12.28
N ASP A 300 21.59 -6.76 -12.96
CA ASP A 300 21.15 -5.39 -13.11
C ASP A 300 19.85 -5.30 -13.91
N VAL A 301 19.07 -4.25 -13.62
CA VAL A 301 17.93 -3.87 -14.43
C VAL A 301 18.37 -3.31 -15.79
N ASP A 302 17.53 -3.51 -16.81
CA ASP A 302 17.85 -3.15 -18.19
C ASP A 302 16.57 -2.65 -18.89
N GLU A 303 16.48 -1.33 -19.06
CA GLU A 303 15.33 -0.66 -19.68
C GLU A 303 15.08 -1.16 -21.11
N SER A 304 16.12 -1.57 -21.85
CA SER A 304 15.99 -2.03 -23.23
C SER A 304 15.28 -3.37 -23.38
N LYS A 305 15.14 -4.12 -22.28
CA LYS A 305 14.46 -5.42 -22.24
C LYS A 305 12.98 -5.32 -21.89
N ILE A 306 12.49 -4.12 -21.57
CA ILE A 306 11.09 -3.92 -21.18
C ILE A 306 10.24 -3.77 -22.43
N THR A 307 9.29 -4.68 -22.60
CA THR A 307 8.34 -4.72 -23.71
C THR A 307 6.94 -5.02 -23.20
N GLU A 308 5.92 -4.46 -23.84
CA GLU A 308 4.51 -4.73 -23.52
C GLU A 308 3.86 -5.54 -24.64
N TYR A 309 3.12 -6.59 -24.27
CA TYR A 309 2.42 -7.45 -25.23
C TYR A 309 0.90 -7.20 -25.16
N VAL A 310 0.26 -7.02 -26.31
CA VAL A 310 -1.18 -6.66 -26.39
C VAL A 310 -2.08 -7.77 -26.92
N GLY A 311 -1.56 -8.95 -27.28
CA GLY A 311 -2.39 -10.00 -27.90
C GLY A 311 -3.43 -10.67 -26.98
N ARG A 312 -3.45 -10.31 -25.69
CA ARG A 312 -4.53 -10.65 -24.73
C ARG A 312 -5.09 -9.39 -24.03
N SER A 313 -5.00 -8.25 -24.69
CA SER A 313 -5.40 -6.95 -24.18
C SER A 313 -6.29 -6.25 -25.21
N TRP A 314 -7.06 -5.26 -24.79
CA TRP A 314 -7.95 -4.50 -25.68
C TRP A 314 -7.23 -3.33 -26.36
N TYR A 315 -6.12 -3.61 -27.04
CA TYR A 315 -5.33 -2.64 -27.79
C TYR A 315 -4.95 -3.21 -29.17
N GLU A 316 -4.69 -2.31 -30.12
CA GLU A 316 -4.05 -2.62 -31.40
C GLU A 316 -2.54 -2.37 -31.25
N GLY A 317 -1.70 -3.32 -31.70
CA GLY A 317 -0.23 -3.27 -31.55
C GLY A 317 0.51 -3.60 -32.82
#